data_AF-A0A3D3WDQ2-F1
#
_entry.id   AF-A0A3D3WDQ2-F1
#
_cell.length_a   1.000
_cell.length_b   1.000
_cell.length_c   1.000
_cell.angle_alpha   90.00
_cell.angle_beta   90.00
_cell.angle_gamma   90.00
#
_symmetry.space_group_name_H-M   'P 1'
#
loop_
_entity.id
_entity.type
_entity.pdbx_description
1 polymer ?
#
loop_
_entity_poly.entity_id
_entity_poly.type
_entity_poly.pdbx_seq_one_letter_code
_entity_poly.pdbx_strand_id
1 'polypeptide(L)'
;MVRWNMKEESERVHYSLNFKLYAQDKFFGPGVAQLLRKVDETASLRSAAADLKIAYSKAWNMIRTAEKSLGYDLLIKKVGGKHGGGAQLTPEGRAMLDKYTAFEKAIYQSADVMWGKIFPEFAVTGSDTLAPQVETIEHASIGVGAILMASGFSRRMGYNKLLLNLGEGSVAEHILDQIQRQRYAAVTVVSQYAEILEMARQRGFLSVMNKQADEGKSSSIRLGLKTMAKIEEIKGYIFFTGDQILLSDELLERLRNTFITHPDKIIYPEYEGKFGSPVIFPADLAPELVSLKEEQGGRFVADQHSDRLLPVPVQPGWQGLDFDCPEDWEKVRQLWNYRKQDNGKHLDKE
;
A
#
# COMPACT_ATOMS: atom_id res chain seq x y z
N MET A 1 33.40 14.16 -16.61
CA MET A 1 32.03 14.36 -16.08
C MET A 1 31.10 14.45 -17.29
N VAL A 2 30.32 13.41 -17.55
CA VAL A 2 29.33 13.41 -18.65
C VAL A 2 28.21 14.36 -18.22
N ARG A 3 27.90 15.38 -19.03
CA ARG A 3 26.80 16.31 -18.76
C ARG A 3 25.56 15.84 -19.51
N TRP A 4 24.53 15.48 -18.77
CA TRP A 4 23.22 15.13 -19.31
C TRP A 4 22.41 16.41 -19.51
N ASN A 5 21.98 16.66 -20.75
CA ASN A 5 21.28 17.89 -21.12
C ASN A 5 19.76 17.70 -20.88
N MET A 6 19.34 17.77 -19.63
CA MET A 6 17.93 17.63 -19.22
C MET A 6 17.22 18.99 -19.36
N LYS A 7 16.05 19.01 -19.99
CA LYS A 7 15.37 20.26 -20.38
C LYS A 7 14.53 20.88 -19.26
N GLU A 8 14.14 20.12 -18.23
CA GLU A 8 13.33 20.59 -17.10
C GLU A 8 13.65 19.83 -15.80
N GLU A 9 13.30 20.45 -14.66
CA GLU A 9 13.56 19.98 -13.28
C GLU A 9 12.65 18.81 -12.84
N SER A 10 11.72 18.38 -13.70
CA SER A 10 10.66 17.38 -13.45
C SER A 10 10.97 15.96 -13.99
N GLU A 11 12.03 15.78 -14.78
CA GLU A 11 12.38 14.45 -15.33
C GLU A 11 13.26 13.67 -14.34
N ARG A 12 12.69 13.02 -13.32
CA ARG A 12 13.49 12.13 -12.45
C ARG A 12 13.95 10.89 -13.25
N VAL A 13 15.27 10.79 -13.45
CA VAL A 13 15.91 9.64 -14.12
C VAL A 13 15.71 8.39 -13.27
N HIS A 14 15.01 7.41 -13.83
CA HIS A 14 14.73 6.13 -13.19
C HIS A 14 15.08 4.95 -14.10
N TYR A 15 15.24 3.76 -13.52
CA TYR A 15 15.38 2.53 -14.28
C TYR A 15 14.09 1.71 -14.24
N SER A 16 13.88 0.91 -15.28
CA SER A 16 12.80 -0.06 -15.36
C SER A 16 13.33 -1.41 -15.83
N LEU A 17 12.91 -2.50 -15.17
CA LEU A 17 13.30 -3.86 -15.54
C LEU A 17 12.06 -4.68 -15.94
N ASN A 18 12.16 -5.38 -17.06
CA ASN A 18 11.14 -6.32 -17.52
C ASN A 18 11.82 -7.61 -17.94
N PHE A 19 11.98 -8.54 -17.00
CA PHE A 19 12.67 -9.80 -17.26
C PHE A 19 11.65 -10.91 -17.58
N LYS A 20 11.97 -11.65 -18.62
CA LYS A 20 11.17 -12.74 -19.19
C LYS A 20 12.06 -13.97 -19.24
N LEU A 21 11.47 -15.13 -18.98
CA LEU A 21 12.15 -16.41 -19.09
C LEU A 21 11.95 -16.97 -20.51
N TYR A 22 13.06 -17.45 -21.09
CA TYR A 22 13.12 -18.02 -22.42
C TYR A 22 13.61 -19.46 -22.34
N ALA A 23 13.05 -20.31 -23.18
CA ALA A 23 13.68 -21.54 -23.61
C ALA A 23 14.18 -21.30 -25.04
N GLN A 24 13.56 -21.92 -26.05
CA GLN A 24 13.72 -21.47 -27.44
C GLN A 24 12.95 -20.16 -27.71
N ASP A 25 11.74 -20.05 -27.17
CA ASP A 25 10.88 -18.87 -27.24
C ASP A 25 10.59 -18.31 -25.84
N LYS A 26 10.06 -17.08 -25.78
CA LYS A 26 9.54 -16.47 -24.54
C LYS A 26 8.38 -17.30 -24.01
N PHE A 27 8.53 -17.88 -22.83
CA PHE A 27 7.49 -18.75 -22.27
C PHE A 27 6.92 -18.25 -20.95
N PHE A 28 7.71 -17.57 -20.14
CA PHE A 28 7.23 -17.04 -18.86
C PHE A 28 7.71 -15.61 -18.68
N GLY A 29 6.95 -14.85 -17.91
CA GLY A 29 7.27 -13.47 -17.63
C GLY A 29 6.10 -12.82 -16.95
N PRO A 30 6.12 -11.49 -16.88
CA PRO A 30 5.22 -10.81 -15.98
C PRO A 30 3.73 -10.99 -16.25
N GLY A 31 3.34 -11.00 -17.53
CA GLY A 31 1.94 -11.21 -17.91
C GLY A 31 1.44 -12.62 -17.60
N VAL A 32 2.29 -13.65 -17.69
CA VAL A 32 1.92 -15.02 -17.29
C VAL A 32 1.81 -15.09 -15.78
N ALA A 33 2.76 -14.50 -15.04
CA ALA A 33 2.72 -14.45 -13.59
C ALA A 33 1.46 -13.75 -13.06
N GLN A 34 1.10 -12.60 -13.63
CA GLN A 34 -0.13 -11.87 -13.28
C GLN A 34 -1.39 -12.68 -13.58
N LEU A 35 -1.45 -13.34 -14.74
CA LEU A 35 -2.57 -14.23 -15.08
C LEU A 35 -2.72 -15.34 -14.04
N LEU A 36 -1.63 -16.00 -13.66
CA LEU A 36 -1.67 -17.06 -12.65
C LEU A 36 -2.13 -16.54 -11.29
N ARG A 37 -1.61 -15.40 -10.82
CA ARG A 37 -2.08 -14.74 -9.58
C ARG A 37 -3.59 -14.47 -9.64
N LYS A 38 -4.09 -13.95 -10.77
CA LYS A 38 -5.51 -13.67 -10.96
C LYS A 38 -6.38 -14.92 -11.10
N VAL A 39 -5.86 -16.00 -11.68
CA VAL A 39 -6.60 -17.28 -11.71
C VAL A 39 -6.74 -17.84 -10.30
N ASP A 40 -5.74 -17.65 -9.45
CA ASP A 40 -5.81 -18.07 -8.06
C ASP A 40 -6.91 -17.33 -7.27
N GLU A 41 -7.06 -16.03 -7.53
CA GLU A 41 -8.11 -15.20 -6.94
C GLU A 41 -9.51 -15.53 -7.49
N THR A 42 -9.62 -15.72 -8.81
CA THR A 42 -10.93 -15.78 -9.50
C THR A 42 -11.42 -17.20 -9.79
N ALA A 43 -10.58 -18.21 -9.56
CA ALA A 43 -10.80 -19.61 -9.96
C ALA A 43 -11.22 -19.79 -11.44
N SER A 44 -10.86 -18.84 -12.31
CA SER A 44 -11.31 -18.78 -13.70
C SER A 44 -10.32 -18.00 -14.57
N LEU A 45 -9.76 -18.65 -15.58
CA LEU A 45 -8.89 -17.97 -16.56
C LEU A 45 -9.64 -16.90 -17.34
N ARG A 46 -10.95 -17.09 -17.56
CA ARG A 46 -11.76 -16.10 -18.28
C ARG A 46 -11.99 -14.85 -17.44
N SER A 47 -12.26 -15.00 -16.15
CA SER A 47 -12.42 -13.89 -15.21
C SER A 47 -11.10 -13.19 -14.99
N ALA A 48 -10.01 -13.94 -14.75
CA ALA A 48 -8.66 -13.39 -14.67
C ALA A 48 -8.27 -12.57 -15.91
N ALA A 49 -8.58 -13.05 -17.11
CA ALA A 49 -8.33 -12.31 -18.34
C ALA A 49 -9.17 -11.03 -18.43
N ALA A 50 -10.44 -11.08 -18.05
CA ALA A 50 -11.33 -9.92 -18.02
C ALA A 50 -10.87 -8.85 -17.03
N ASP A 51 -10.49 -9.24 -15.81
CA ASP A 51 -9.99 -8.35 -14.77
C ASP A 51 -8.69 -7.66 -15.20
N LEU A 52 -7.82 -8.41 -15.87
CA LEU A 52 -6.59 -7.86 -16.44
C LEU A 52 -6.83 -7.09 -17.73
N LYS A 53 -8.08 -7.00 -18.23
CA LYS A 53 -8.48 -6.44 -19.53
C LYS A 53 -7.78 -7.07 -20.75
N ILE A 54 -7.28 -8.29 -20.63
CA ILE A 54 -6.61 -9.06 -21.70
C ILE A 54 -7.67 -9.91 -22.42
N ALA A 55 -7.64 -9.94 -23.76
CA ALA A 55 -8.50 -10.84 -24.51
C ALA A 55 -8.31 -12.31 -24.07
N TYR A 56 -9.41 -13.03 -23.79
CA TYR A 56 -9.36 -14.41 -23.28
C TYR A 56 -8.49 -15.33 -24.16
N SER A 57 -8.59 -15.20 -25.48
CA SER A 57 -7.78 -15.97 -26.44
C SER A 57 -6.27 -15.70 -26.29
N LYS A 58 -5.89 -14.46 -25.98
CA LYS A 58 -4.50 -14.08 -25.71
C LYS A 58 -4.03 -14.64 -24.38
N ALA A 59 -4.82 -14.52 -23.31
CA ALA A 59 -4.50 -15.11 -22.01
C ALA A 59 -4.32 -16.63 -22.10
N TRP A 60 -5.23 -17.31 -22.80
CA TRP A 60 -5.15 -18.75 -23.03
C TRP A 60 -3.90 -19.14 -23.83
N ASN A 61 -3.56 -18.39 -24.88
CA ASN A 61 -2.33 -18.62 -25.65
C ASN A 61 -1.06 -18.42 -24.81
N MET A 62 -1.04 -17.42 -23.94
CA MET A 62 0.09 -17.18 -23.04
C MET A 62 0.32 -18.36 -22.09
N ILE A 63 -0.75 -18.88 -21.46
CA ILE A 63 -0.67 -20.05 -20.59
C ILE A 63 -0.21 -21.27 -21.38
N ARG A 64 -0.82 -21.55 -22.54
CA ARG A 64 -0.43 -22.71 -23.37
C ARG A 64 1.04 -22.66 -23.80
N THR A 65 1.54 -21.49 -24.20
CA THR A 65 2.96 -21.33 -24.56
C THR A 65 3.86 -21.60 -23.36
N ALA A 66 3.50 -21.10 -22.18
CA ALA A 66 4.22 -21.36 -20.95
C ALA A 66 4.25 -22.87 -20.62
N GLU A 67 3.09 -23.53 -20.61
CA GLU A 67 2.92 -24.96 -20.35
C GLU A 67 3.74 -25.82 -21.32
N LYS A 68 3.69 -25.50 -22.63
CA LYS A 68 4.45 -26.21 -23.66
C LYS A 68 5.96 -26.18 -23.41
N SER A 69 6.51 -25.02 -23.03
CA SER A 69 7.93 -24.88 -22.76
C SER A 69 8.35 -25.48 -21.42
N LEU A 70 7.46 -25.47 -20.43
CA LEU A 70 7.71 -26.05 -19.11
C LEU A 70 7.58 -27.58 -19.09
N GLY A 71 6.79 -28.15 -19.99
CA GLY A 71 6.53 -29.59 -20.05
C GLY A 71 5.50 -30.09 -19.03
N TYR A 72 4.81 -29.18 -18.34
CA TYR A 72 3.74 -29.48 -17.40
C TYR A 72 2.65 -28.40 -17.44
N ASP A 73 1.44 -28.77 -17.02
CA ASP A 73 0.31 -27.85 -16.96
C ASP A 73 0.47 -26.90 -15.77
N LEU A 74 0.17 -25.61 -15.99
CA LEU A 74 0.14 -24.58 -14.97
C LEU A 74 -1.24 -24.50 -14.32
N LEU A 75 -2.29 -24.90 -15.05
CA LEU A 75 -3.68 -24.82 -14.62
C LEU A 75 -4.39 -26.17 -14.73
N ILE A 76 -5.11 -26.55 -13.67
CA ILE A 76 -6.09 -27.64 -13.68
C ILE A 76 -7.32 -27.17 -14.46
N LYS A 77 -7.66 -27.89 -15.53
CA LYS A 77 -8.83 -27.61 -16.39
C LYS A 77 -10.03 -28.40 -15.86
N LYS A 78 -11.02 -27.74 -15.25
CA LYS A 78 -12.32 -28.39 -14.99
C LYS A 78 -13.16 -28.33 -16.26
N VAL A 79 -13.61 -29.49 -16.76
CA VAL A 79 -14.52 -29.56 -17.91
C VAL A 79 -15.85 -28.91 -17.51
N GLY A 80 -16.23 -27.84 -18.23
CA GLY A 80 -17.42 -27.06 -17.94
C GLY A 80 -18.66 -27.54 -18.70
N GLY A 81 -19.73 -27.85 -17.96
CA GLY A 81 -21.11 -27.81 -18.45
C GLY A 81 -21.65 -26.37 -18.56
N LYS A 82 -22.98 -26.20 -18.59
CA LYS A 82 -23.73 -24.96 -18.92
C LYS A 82 -23.33 -23.64 -18.21
N HIS A 83 -22.47 -23.66 -17.19
CA HIS A 83 -22.01 -22.48 -16.44
C HIS A 83 -20.49 -22.18 -16.53
N GLY A 84 -19.76 -22.85 -17.42
CA GLY A 84 -18.33 -22.56 -17.69
C GLY A 84 -17.36 -23.34 -16.80
N GLY A 85 -16.25 -23.78 -17.39
CA GLY A 85 -15.21 -24.54 -16.70
C GLY A 85 -14.34 -23.64 -15.82
N GLY A 86 -14.06 -24.08 -14.60
CA GLY A 86 -13.13 -23.39 -13.68
C GLY A 86 -11.67 -23.68 -14.00
N ALA A 87 -10.77 -22.83 -13.49
CA ALA A 87 -9.33 -23.00 -13.56
C ALA A 87 -8.72 -22.78 -12.18
N GLN A 88 -7.78 -23.65 -11.79
CA GLN A 88 -7.00 -23.51 -10.56
C GLN A 88 -5.54 -23.82 -10.86
N LEU A 89 -4.61 -23.26 -10.11
CA LEU A 89 -3.19 -23.58 -10.31
C LEU A 89 -2.93 -25.04 -9.97
N THR A 90 -2.11 -25.71 -10.78
CA THR A 90 -1.49 -26.98 -10.39
C THR A 90 -0.46 -26.73 -9.28
N PRO A 91 -0.07 -27.76 -8.50
CA PRO A 91 1.05 -27.64 -7.57
C PRO A 91 2.34 -27.13 -8.26
N GLU A 92 2.61 -27.61 -9.48
CA GLU A 92 3.73 -27.18 -10.30
C GLU A 92 3.59 -25.72 -10.76
N GLY A 93 2.38 -25.31 -11.13
CA GLY A 93 2.07 -23.93 -11.51
C GLY A 93 2.25 -22.94 -10.37
N ARG A 94 1.83 -23.32 -9.15
CA ARG A 94 2.13 -22.57 -7.92
C ARG A 94 3.64 -22.44 -7.72
N ALA A 95 4.34 -23.57 -7.71
CA ALA A 95 5.78 -23.59 -7.45
C ALA A 95 6.56 -22.75 -8.48
N MET A 96 6.12 -22.75 -9.75
CA MET A 96 6.71 -21.92 -10.80
C MET A 96 6.46 -20.42 -10.56
N LEU A 97 5.23 -20.04 -10.19
CA LEU A 97 4.88 -18.66 -9.86
C LEU A 97 5.68 -18.14 -8.65
N ASP A 98 5.84 -18.97 -7.61
CA ASP A 98 6.59 -18.62 -6.41
C ASP A 98 8.07 -18.43 -6.71
N LYS A 99 8.68 -19.33 -7.49
CA LYS A 99 10.07 -19.20 -7.95
C LYS A 99 10.28 -17.94 -8.78
N TYR A 100 9.37 -17.64 -9.72
CA TYR A 100 9.44 -16.43 -10.53
C TYR A 100 9.37 -15.17 -9.65
N THR A 101 8.45 -15.15 -8.68
CA THR A 101 8.26 -14.01 -7.76
C THR A 101 9.46 -13.83 -6.82
N ALA A 102 10.06 -14.92 -6.34
CA ALA A 102 11.29 -14.85 -5.55
C ALA A 102 12.47 -14.30 -6.36
N PHE A 103 12.62 -14.74 -7.60
CA PHE A 103 13.67 -14.26 -8.51
C PHE A 103 13.46 -12.80 -8.91
N GLU A 104 12.22 -12.40 -9.19
CA GLU A 104 11.81 -11.01 -9.42
C GLU A 104 12.32 -10.10 -8.31
N LYS A 105 12.00 -10.46 -7.07
CA LYS A 105 12.39 -9.72 -5.88
C LYS A 105 13.90 -9.59 -5.74
N ALA A 106 14.65 -10.68 -5.95
CA ALA A 106 16.11 -10.66 -5.84
C ALA A 106 16.78 -9.79 -6.92
N ILE A 107 16.26 -9.79 -8.15
CA ILE A 107 16.74 -8.92 -9.23
C ILE A 107 16.55 -7.45 -8.86
N TYR A 108 15.35 -7.05 -8.46
CA TYR A 108 15.07 -5.65 -8.11
C TYR A 108 15.93 -5.19 -6.94
N GLN A 109 16.08 -5.99 -5.90
CA GLN A 109 16.97 -5.68 -4.77
C GLN A 109 18.43 -5.48 -5.21
N SER A 110 18.91 -6.31 -6.14
CA SER A 110 20.27 -6.20 -6.65
C SER A 110 20.44 -4.97 -7.56
N ALA A 111 19.43 -4.70 -8.40
CA ALA A 111 19.41 -3.56 -9.30
C ALA A 111 19.37 -2.23 -8.55
N ASP A 112 18.61 -2.16 -7.45
CA ASP A 112 18.55 -0.99 -6.56
C ASP A 112 19.94 -0.66 -5.98
N VAL A 113 20.64 -1.68 -5.47
CA VAL A 113 22.00 -1.52 -4.93
C VAL A 113 22.98 -1.07 -6.02
N MET A 114 22.90 -1.65 -7.22
CA MET A 114 23.76 -1.27 -8.34
C MET A 114 23.45 0.12 -8.86
N TRP A 115 22.18 0.51 -8.93
CA TRP A 115 21.74 1.84 -9.34
C TRP A 115 22.35 2.91 -8.44
N GLY A 116 22.22 2.73 -7.11
CA GLY A 116 22.81 3.64 -6.12
C GLY A 116 24.33 3.79 -6.24
N LYS A 117 25.02 2.72 -6.67
CA LYS A 117 26.48 2.70 -6.82
C LYS A 117 26.96 3.32 -8.14
N ILE A 118 26.26 3.05 -9.24
CA ILE A 118 26.71 3.39 -10.61
C ILE A 118 26.19 4.77 -11.02
N PHE A 119 24.98 5.12 -10.59
CA PHE A 119 24.31 6.37 -10.90
C PHE A 119 24.02 7.18 -9.62
N PRO A 120 25.01 7.48 -8.78
CA PRO A 120 24.81 8.17 -7.51
C PRO A 120 24.18 9.56 -7.66
N GLU A 121 24.37 10.23 -8.81
CA GLU A 121 23.73 11.50 -9.16
C GLU A 121 22.23 11.40 -9.44
N PHE A 122 21.75 10.20 -9.77
CA PHE A 122 20.34 9.86 -9.94
C PHE A 122 19.83 8.96 -8.81
N ALA A 123 20.71 8.58 -7.88
CA ALA A 123 20.36 7.93 -6.64
C ALA A 123 19.75 9.00 -5.75
N VAL A 124 18.45 8.89 -5.51
CA VAL A 124 17.79 9.81 -4.61
C VAL A 124 18.42 9.64 -3.22
N THR A 125 19.03 10.70 -2.70
CA THR A 125 19.46 10.76 -1.31
C THR A 125 18.20 10.83 -0.44
N GLY A 126 17.62 9.65 -0.16
CA GLY A 126 16.32 9.48 0.49
C GLY A 126 15.42 8.54 -0.29
N SER A 127 15.32 7.29 0.17
CA SER A 127 14.34 6.20 -0.10
C SER A 127 13.73 5.93 -1.50
N ASP A 128 14.11 6.60 -2.57
CA ASP A 128 13.64 6.27 -3.92
C ASP A 128 14.68 5.39 -4.63
N THR A 129 14.65 4.08 -4.38
CA THR A 129 15.14 3.10 -5.35
C THR A 129 13.92 2.46 -6.04
N LEU A 130 13.85 2.72 -7.33
CA LEU A 130 12.76 2.41 -8.23
C LEU A 130 12.77 0.94 -8.60
N ALA A 131 11.79 0.17 -8.12
CA ALA A 131 11.25 -0.91 -8.93
C ALA A 131 10.07 -0.33 -9.72
N PRO A 132 10.15 -0.25 -11.06
CA PRO A 132 9.11 -0.88 -11.89
C PRO A 132 9.73 -1.42 -13.21
N GLN A 133 9.08 -2.00 -14.22
CA GLN A 133 7.70 -1.99 -14.68
C GLN A 133 7.34 -3.31 -15.35
N VAL A 134 6.11 -3.74 -15.09
CA VAL A 134 5.37 -4.63 -15.98
C VAL A 134 4.14 -3.87 -16.41
N GLU A 135 4.20 -3.29 -17.60
CA GLU A 135 3.04 -2.78 -18.31
C GLU A 135 2.28 -3.95 -18.97
N THR A 136 0.96 -3.94 -19.07
CA THR A 136 -0.03 -2.85 -18.95
C THR A 136 -1.38 -3.56 -18.86
N ILE A 137 -2.33 -3.07 -18.04
CA ILE A 137 -3.54 -2.39 -18.54
C ILE A 137 -3.96 -1.25 -17.58
N GLU A 138 -3.94 -0.02 -18.07
CA GLU A 138 -4.66 1.22 -17.66
C GLU A 138 -4.74 1.68 -16.18
N HIS A 139 -4.15 1.03 -15.18
CA HIS A 139 -4.12 1.56 -13.79
C HIS A 139 -2.87 2.39 -13.46
N ALA A 140 -2.06 2.74 -14.47
CA ALA A 140 -0.70 3.27 -14.35
C ALA A 140 -0.57 4.74 -13.87
N SER A 141 -1.56 5.34 -13.21
CA SER A 141 -1.47 6.74 -12.73
C SER A 141 -2.27 7.07 -11.47
N ILE A 142 -2.73 6.07 -10.72
CA ILE A 142 -3.49 6.31 -9.48
C ILE A 142 -2.52 6.26 -8.30
N GLY A 143 -1.92 7.41 -7.99
CA GLY A 143 -1.14 7.59 -6.76
C GLY A 143 -2.06 7.72 -5.55
N VAL A 144 -1.70 7.08 -4.45
CA VAL A 144 -2.33 7.34 -3.15
C VAL A 144 -1.36 8.16 -2.31
N GLY A 145 -1.79 9.33 -1.85
CA GLY A 145 -1.06 10.16 -0.90
C GLY A 145 -1.39 9.75 0.55
N ALA A 146 -0.40 9.68 1.42
CA ALA A 146 -0.61 9.37 2.83
C ALA A 146 -0.53 10.61 3.71
N ILE A 147 -1.51 10.78 4.59
CA ILE A 147 -1.58 11.84 5.60
C ILE A 147 -1.50 11.20 6.97
N LEU A 148 -0.38 11.37 7.67
CA LEU A 148 -0.28 11.00 9.07
C LEU A 148 -0.70 12.18 9.96
N MET A 149 -1.79 11.98 10.70
CA MET A 149 -2.32 12.94 11.66
C MET A 149 -1.72 12.67 13.04
N ALA A 150 -0.63 13.36 13.36
CA ALA A 150 0.16 13.20 14.58
C ALA A 150 0.13 14.44 15.49
N SER A 151 -1.00 15.17 15.50
CA SER A 151 -1.21 16.39 16.31
C SER A 151 -2.00 16.16 17.60
N GLY A 152 -2.37 14.92 17.95
CA GLY A 152 -3.20 14.66 19.13
C GLY A 152 -2.52 15.06 20.44
N PHE A 153 -3.29 15.61 21.39
CA PHE A 153 -2.79 16.09 22.69
C PHE A 153 -2.46 14.99 23.70
N SER A 154 -2.89 13.75 23.47
CA SER A 154 -2.72 12.64 24.42
C SER A 154 -3.16 12.96 25.86
N ARG A 155 -4.24 13.74 26.04
CA ARG A 155 -4.68 14.26 27.34
C ARG A 155 -4.87 13.18 28.41
N ARG A 156 -5.41 12.02 28.02
CA ARG A 156 -5.63 10.86 28.90
C ARG A 156 -4.33 10.15 29.30
N MET A 157 -3.28 10.24 28.49
CA MET A 157 -1.96 9.69 28.80
C MET A 157 -1.15 10.63 29.71
N GLY A 158 -1.40 11.95 29.64
CA GLY A 158 -0.61 12.96 30.37
C GLY A 158 0.77 13.28 29.75
N TYR A 159 1.17 12.53 28.73
CA TYR A 159 2.39 12.74 27.93
C TYR A 159 2.13 12.37 26.47
N ASN A 160 3.02 12.78 25.56
CA ASN A 160 2.86 12.49 24.14
C ASN A 160 3.01 10.98 23.86
N LYS A 161 1.89 10.34 23.51
CA LYS A 161 1.81 8.88 23.33
C LYS A 161 2.64 8.36 22.15
N LEU A 162 2.94 9.23 21.18
CA LEU A 162 3.73 8.88 20.00
C LEU A 162 5.24 8.83 20.30
N LEU A 163 5.69 9.43 21.40
CA LEU A 163 7.10 9.42 21.83
C LEU A 163 7.41 8.31 22.83
N LEU A 164 6.44 7.44 23.12
CA LEU A 164 6.67 6.26 23.96
C LEU A 164 7.63 5.30 23.29
N ASN A 165 8.60 4.79 24.06
CA ASN A 165 9.53 3.76 23.59
C ASN A 165 8.83 2.41 23.41
N LEU A 166 9.09 1.77 22.27
CA LEU A 166 8.57 0.47 21.88
C LEU A 166 9.69 -0.35 21.23
N GLY A 167 10.43 -1.14 22.01
CA GLY A 167 11.62 -1.84 21.50
C GLY A 167 12.75 -0.85 21.16
N GLU A 168 13.25 -0.89 19.91
CA GLU A 168 14.41 -0.10 19.45
C GLU A 168 14.07 1.33 18.99
N GLY A 169 12.83 1.77 19.14
CA GLY A 169 12.40 3.11 18.72
C GLY A 169 11.09 3.54 19.36
N SER A 170 10.69 4.78 19.12
CA SER A 170 9.42 5.34 19.56
C SER A 170 8.23 4.87 18.71
N VAL A 171 7.01 4.99 19.23
CA VAL A 171 5.79 4.68 18.46
C VAL A 171 5.75 5.46 17.14
N ALA A 172 6.11 6.75 17.15
CA ALA A 172 6.17 7.57 15.96
C ALA A 172 7.13 6.99 14.91
N GLU A 173 8.33 6.57 15.31
CA GLU A 173 9.31 5.97 14.40
C GLU A 173 8.77 4.70 13.74
N HIS A 174 8.13 3.82 14.51
CA HIS A 174 7.55 2.59 13.94
C HIS A 174 6.43 2.86 12.95
N ILE A 175 5.54 3.83 13.23
CA ILE A 175 4.47 4.23 12.30
C ILE A 175 5.08 4.82 11.03
N LEU A 176 6.08 5.71 11.17
CA LEU A 176 6.73 6.33 10.03
C LEU A 176 7.47 5.30 9.16
N ASP A 177 8.17 4.34 9.78
CA ASP A 177 8.84 3.24 9.09
C ASP A 177 7.85 2.35 8.35
N GLN A 178 6.70 2.07 8.98
CA GLN A 178 5.62 1.33 8.34
C GLN A 178 5.10 2.07 7.11
N ILE A 179 4.76 3.35 7.25
CA ILE A 179 4.27 4.18 6.13
C ILE A 179 5.31 4.24 5.00
N GLN A 180 6.60 4.35 5.34
CA GLN A 180 7.69 4.37 4.36
C GLN A 180 7.73 3.09 3.52
N ARG A 181 7.54 1.92 4.15
CA ARG A 181 7.52 0.62 3.45
C ARG A 181 6.35 0.48 2.48
N GLN A 182 5.26 1.23 2.68
CA GLN A 182 4.05 1.15 1.86
C GLN A 182 4.12 1.92 0.53
N ARG A 183 5.19 2.68 0.27
CA ARG A 183 5.45 3.33 -1.03
C ARG A 183 4.26 4.15 -1.57
N TYR A 184 3.72 5.03 -0.73
CA TYR A 184 2.73 6.02 -1.17
C TYR A 184 3.35 7.03 -2.14
N ALA A 185 2.53 7.61 -3.03
CA ALA A 185 2.98 8.58 -4.02
C ALA A 185 3.59 9.84 -3.39
N ALA A 186 3.06 10.23 -2.24
CA ALA A 186 3.66 11.20 -1.34
C ALA A 186 3.20 10.90 0.09
N VAL A 187 3.98 11.35 1.07
CA VAL A 187 3.65 11.25 2.49
C VAL A 187 3.74 12.63 3.11
N THR A 188 2.67 13.06 3.78
CA THR A 188 2.67 14.25 4.63
C THR A 188 2.41 13.88 6.07
N VAL A 189 3.27 14.35 6.96
CA VAL A 189 3.12 14.23 8.41
C VAL A 189 2.73 15.59 8.97
N VAL A 190 1.57 15.62 9.64
CA VAL A 190 1.05 16.82 10.29
C VAL A 190 1.14 16.63 11.78
N SER A 191 1.93 17.45 12.47
CA SER A 191 2.14 17.34 13.91
C SER A 191 2.33 18.72 14.54
N GLN A 192 1.97 18.83 15.82
CA GLN A 192 2.32 20.00 16.65
C GLN A 192 3.70 19.85 17.33
N TYR A 193 4.32 18.67 17.22
CA TYR A 193 5.58 18.33 17.91
C TYR A 193 6.75 18.35 16.92
N ALA A 194 7.79 19.13 17.21
CA ALA A 194 8.92 19.32 16.31
C ALA A 194 9.73 18.03 16.11
N GLU A 195 9.82 17.20 17.14
CA GLU A 195 10.53 15.93 17.19
C GLU A 195 9.93 14.94 16.19
N ILE A 196 8.60 14.83 16.12
CA ILE A 196 7.90 13.95 15.17
C ILE A 196 8.11 14.45 13.73
N LEU A 197 8.06 15.77 13.52
CA LEU A 197 8.32 16.35 12.20
C LEU A 197 9.77 16.12 11.75
N GLU A 198 10.71 16.10 12.68
CA GLU A 198 12.11 15.80 12.39
C GLU A 198 12.32 14.34 12.00
N MET A 199 11.73 13.40 12.75
CA MET A 199 11.71 11.98 12.38
C MET A 199 11.11 11.74 10.98
N ALA A 200 10.08 12.52 10.63
CA ALA A 200 9.46 12.48 9.31
C ALA A 200 10.36 13.06 8.21
N ARG A 201 11.05 14.19 8.45
CA ARG A 201 12.00 14.79 7.49
C ARG A 201 13.17 13.87 7.19
N GLN A 202 13.69 13.18 8.20
CA GLN A 202 14.77 12.20 8.04
C GLN A 202 14.41 11.06 7.08
N ARG A 203 13.11 10.81 6.89
CA ARG A 203 12.55 9.80 5.97
C ARG A 203 12.12 10.40 4.62
N GLY A 204 12.36 11.68 4.39
CA GLY A 204 11.99 12.39 3.16
C GLY A 204 10.51 12.78 3.09
N PHE A 205 9.76 12.72 4.18
CA PHE A 205 8.34 13.06 4.18
C PHE A 205 8.12 14.58 4.25
N LEU A 206 7.02 15.03 3.67
CA LEU A 206 6.56 16.42 3.82
C LEU A 206 6.12 16.60 5.28
N SER A 207 6.69 17.59 5.96
CA SER A 207 6.45 17.81 7.40
C SER A 207 5.79 19.16 7.64
N VAL A 208 4.59 19.15 8.25
CA VAL A 208 3.77 20.35 8.47
C VAL A 208 3.54 20.57 9.96
N MET A 209 3.98 21.72 10.45
CA MET A 209 3.71 22.17 11.81
C MET A 209 2.24 22.60 11.95
N ASN A 210 1.49 21.89 12.80
CA ASN A 210 0.11 22.25 13.12
C ASN A 210 0.06 23.15 14.35
N LYS A 211 -0.02 24.47 14.13
CA LYS A 211 -0.20 25.47 15.19
C LYS A 211 -1.67 25.60 15.66
N GLN A 212 -2.58 24.87 15.04
CA GLN A 212 -4.04 24.93 15.24
C GLN A 212 -4.58 23.58 15.72
N ALA A 213 -3.76 22.81 16.44
CA ALA A 213 -4.14 21.46 16.88
C ALA A 213 -5.34 21.45 17.85
N ASP A 214 -5.59 22.57 18.51
CA ASP A 214 -6.74 22.86 19.37
C ASP A 214 -8.07 22.95 18.61
N GLU A 215 -8.05 23.21 17.30
CA GLU A 215 -9.24 23.12 16.42
C GLU A 215 -9.66 21.66 16.14
N GLY A 216 -9.02 20.67 16.73
CA GLY A 216 -9.37 19.26 16.55
C GLY A 216 -8.88 18.66 15.24
N LYS A 217 -9.44 17.49 14.88
CA LYS A 217 -8.99 16.64 13.75
C LYS A 217 -9.04 17.35 12.40
N SER A 218 -9.99 18.26 12.19
CA SER A 218 -10.18 18.96 10.92
C SER A 218 -8.94 19.78 10.51
N SER A 219 -8.19 20.34 11.47
CA SER A 219 -6.96 21.11 11.20
C SER A 219 -5.89 20.26 10.53
N SER A 220 -5.65 19.04 11.04
CA SER A 220 -4.65 18.13 10.48
C SER A 220 -5.04 17.62 9.09
N ILE A 221 -6.32 17.30 8.86
CA ILE A 221 -6.84 16.89 7.54
C ILE A 221 -6.59 17.99 6.52
N ARG A 222 -7.00 19.21 6.85
CA ARG A 222 -6.88 20.39 5.96
C ARG A 222 -5.43 20.71 5.63
N LEU A 223 -4.54 20.69 6.62
CA LEU A 223 -3.11 20.94 6.42
C LEU A 223 -2.47 19.85 5.54
N GLY A 224 -2.79 18.58 5.78
CA GLY A 224 -2.30 17.46 4.99
C GLY A 224 -2.72 17.55 3.51
N LEU A 225 -4.02 17.78 3.27
CA LEU A 225 -4.57 17.92 1.92
C LEU A 225 -3.99 19.13 1.18
N LYS A 226 -3.92 20.30 1.82
CA LYS A 226 -3.34 21.51 1.20
C LYS A 226 -1.89 21.32 0.78
N THR A 227 -1.13 20.54 1.56
CA THR A 227 0.29 20.26 1.27
C THR A 227 0.45 19.39 0.03
N MET A 228 -0.47 18.45 -0.19
CA MET A 228 -0.45 17.53 -1.33
C MET A 228 -1.28 17.98 -2.53
N ALA A 229 -1.97 19.13 -2.45
CA ALA A 229 -2.90 19.61 -3.49
C ALA A 229 -2.25 19.84 -4.87
N LYS A 230 -0.92 20.01 -4.92
CA LYS A 230 -0.17 20.26 -6.17
C LYS A 230 0.43 18.99 -6.80
N ILE A 231 0.21 17.83 -6.20
CA ILE A 231 0.78 16.55 -6.67
C ILE A 231 -0.27 15.87 -7.54
N GLU A 232 -0.17 16.05 -8.86
CA GLU A 232 -1.23 15.68 -9.82
C GLU A 232 -1.45 14.16 -9.95
N GLU A 233 -0.43 13.38 -9.59
CA GLU A 233 -0.45 11.91 -9.59
C GLU A 233 -1.36 11.34 -8.49
N ILE A 234 -1.66 12.12 -7.45
CA ILE A 234 -2.49 11.67 -6.34
C ILE A 234 -3.97 11.67 -6.75
N LYS A 235 -4.57 10.49 -6.73
CA LYS A 235 -5.99 10.25 -7.02
C LYS A 235 -6.78 9.84 -5.79
N GLY A 236 -6.12 9.54 -4.68
CA GLY A 236 -6.76 9.33 -3.38
C GLY A 236 -5.84 9.62 -2.22
N TYR A 237 -6.42 9.87 -1.05
CA TYR A 237 -5.72 10.20 0.18
C TYR A 237 -6.04 9.19 1.27
N ILE A 238 -5.02 8.48 1.76
CA ILE A 238 -5.14 7.64 2.95
C ILE A 238 -4.82 8.47 4.20
N PHE A 239 -5.67 8.35 5.22
CA PHE A 239 -5.51 9.06 6.50
C PHE A 239 -5.14 8.08 7.61
N PHE A 240 -3.97 8.29 8.20
CA PHE A 240 -3.48 7.54 9.35
C PHE A 240 -3.69 8.33 10.64
N THR A 241 -4.16 7.66 11.68
CA THR A 241 -4.14 8.16 13.06
C THR A 241 -2.89 7.66 13.77
N GLY A 242 -2.35 8.44 14.69
CA GLY A 242 -1.11 8.09 15.40
C GLY A 242 -1.25 6.97 16.44
N ASP A 243 -2.47 6.52 16.75
CA ASP A 243 -2.75 5.52 17.78
C ASP A 243 -2.88 4.08 17.29
N GLN A 244 -2.84 3.85 15.98
CA GLN A 244 -3.05 2.52 15.41
C GLN A 244 -1.73 1.85 15.05
N ILE A 245 -0.87 1.65 16.05
CA ILE A 245 0.47 1.05 15.85
C ILE A 245 0.41 -0.44 15.47
N LEU A 246 -0.71 -1.10 15.74
CA LEU A 246 -0.89 -2.51 15.46
C LEU A 246 -1.39 -2.79 14.04
N LEU A 247 -1.46 -1.83 13.11
CA LEU A 247 -1.83 -2.12 11.72
C LEU A 247 -0.82 -3.09 11.06
N SER A 248 -1.31 -4.00 10.20
CA SER A 248 -0.44 -4.90 9.43
C SER A 248 -0.10 -4.31 8.06
N ASP A 249 1.09 -4.62 7.55
CA ASP A 249 1.50 -4.20 6.20
C ASP A 249 0.56 -4.78 5.13
N GLU A 250 0.05 -5.99 5.35
CA GLU A 250 -0.92 -6.66 4.48
C GLU A 250 -2.25 -5.89 4.40
N LEU A 251 -2.78 -5.41 5.53
CA LEU A 251 -4.00 -4.62 5.54
C LEU A 251 -3.82 -3.30 4.78
N LEU A 252 -2.69 -2.60 5.00
CA LEU A 252 -2.39 -1.35 4.30
C LEU A 252 -2.27 -1.56 2.78
N GLU A 253 -1.62 -2.66 2.37
CA GLU A 253 -1.56 -3.06 0.97
C GLU A 253 -2.94 -3.40 0.40
N ARG A 254 -3.77 -4.14 1.13
CA ARG A 254 -5.15 -4.47 0.73
C ARG A 254 -5.99 -3.22 0.53
N LEU A 255 -5.95 -2.27 1.47
CA LEU A 255 -6.66 -0.98 1.35
C LEU A 255 -6.21 -0.22 0.09
N ARG A 256 -4.89 -0.08 -0.12
CA ARG A 256 -4.33 0.62 -1.29
C ARG A 256 -4.74 -0.05 -2.60
N ASN A 257 -4.59 -1.37 -2.69
CA ASN A 257 -4.92 -2.13 -3.91
C ASN A 257 -6.44 -2.10 -4.21
N THR A 258 -7.27 -2.08 -3.17
CA THR A 258 -8.73 -1.93 -3.29
C THR A 258 -9.07 -0.55 -3.85
N PHE A 259 -8.38 0.51 -3.38
CA PHE A 259 -8.57 1.85 -3.94
C PHE A 259 -8.11 1.96 -5.40
N ILE A 260 -6.96 1.38 -5.75
CA ILE A 260 -6.45 1.40 -7.14
C ILE A 260 -7.44 0.74 -8.12
N THR A 261 -8.18 -0.27 -7.66
CA THR A 261 -9.21 -0.96 -8.46
C THR A 261 -10.57 -0.27 -8.42
N HIS A 262 -10.83 0.57 -7.41
CA HIS A 262 -12.08 1.29 -7.20
C HIS A 262 -11.80 2.77 -6.81
N PRO A 263 -11.20 3.57 -7.72
CA PRO A 263 -10.70 4.91 -7.36
C PRO A 263 -11.81 5.93 -7.07
N ASP A 264 -13.05 5.60 -7.41
CA ASP A 264 -14.25 6.38 -7.08
C ASP A 264 -14.81 6.07 -5.68
N LYS A 265 -14.30 5.04 -4.99
CA LYS A 265 -14.83 4.57 -3.70
C LYS A 265 -14.00 5.03 -2.50
N ILE A 266 -14.69 5.27 -1.38
CA ILE A 266 -14.10 5.49 -0.06
C ILE A 266 -13.80 4.12 0.54
N ILE A 267 -12.52 3.80 0.68
CA ILE A 267 -12.06 2.50 1.18
C ILE A 267 -11.79 2.61 2.67
N TYR A 268 -12.40 1.75 3.47
CA TYR A 268 -12.16 1.72 4.92
C TYR A 268 -12.05 0.27 5.42
N PRO A 269 -11.26 0.04 6.47
CA PRO A 269 -11.26 -1.23 7.17
C PRO A 269 -12.54 -1.38 7.99
N GLU A 270 -13.12 -2.58 7.95
CA GLU A 270 -14.25 -2.97 8.77
C GLU A 270 -13.79 -3.97 9.84
N TYR A 271 -13.83 -3.54 11.10
CA TYR A 271 -13.49 -4.31 12.29
C TYR A 271 -14.77 -4.70 13.01
N GLU A 272 -15.14 -5.98 13.01
CA GLU A 272 -16.30 -6.49 13.75
C GLU A 272 -17.59 -5.67 13.48
N GLY A 273 -17.83 -5.30 12.21
CA GLY A 273 -18.99 -4.51 11.79
C GLY A 273 -18.87 -2.99 12.02
N LYS A 274 -17.70 -2.51 12.48
CA LYS A 274 -17.42 -1.08 12.69
C LYS A 274 -16.36 -0.59 11.72
N PHE A 275 -16.59 0.59 11.13
CA PHE A 275 -15.63 1.19 10.21
C PHE A 275 -14.55 1.92 10.99
N GLY A 276 -13.29 1.72 10.63
CA GLY A 276 -12.14 2.29 11.31
C GLY A 276 -11.20 3.06 10.39
N SER A 277 -10.08 3.48 10.96
CA SER A 277 -8.92 4.00 10.24
C SER A 277 -7.92 2.86 9.96
N PRO A 278 -7.01 3.01 8.98
CA PRO A 278 -6.86 4.15 8.07
C PRO A 278 -7.85 4.08 6.91
N VAL A 279 -8.39 5.23 6.51
CA VAL A 279 -9.42 5.36 5.45
C VAL A 279 -8.84 6.06 4.23
N ILE A 280 -9.19 5.59 3.04
CA ILE A 280 -8.81 6.19 1.76
C ILE A 280 -10.02 6.93 1.18
N PHE A 281 -9.85 8.22 0.92
CA PHE A 281 -10.83 9.03 0.20
C PHE A 281 -10.36 9.29 -1.24
N PRO A 282 -11.25 9.16 -2.23
CA PRO A 282 -11.06 9.70 -3.57
C PRO A 282 -10.69 11.19 -3.56
N ALA A 283 -9.79 11.61 -4.46
CA ALA A 283 -9.29 12.98 -4.48
C ALA A 283 -10.36 14.04 -4.81
N ASP A 284 -11.43 13.67 -5.49
CA ASP A 284 -12.58 14.55 -5.76
C ASP A 284 -13.34 14.97 -4.48
N LEU A 285 -13.18 14.23 -3.38
CA LEU A 285 -13.74 14.58 -2.07
C LEU A 285 -12.83 15.50 -1.24
N ALA A 286 -11.65 15.88 -1.74
CA ALA A 286 -10.74 16.79 -1.03
C ALA A 286 -11.38 18.14 -0.65
N PRO A 287 -12.21 18.80 -1.49
CA PRO A 287 -12.88 20.05 -1.12
C PRO A 287 -13.78 19.91 0.11
N GLU A 288 -14.52 18.80 0.22
CA GLU A 288 -15.40 18.51 1.36
C GLU A 288 -14.58 18.24 2.62
N LEU A 289 -13.52 17.44 2.51
CA LEU A 289 -12.60 17.16 3.62
C LEU A 289 -11.88 18.43 4.13
N VAL A 290 -11.54 19.35 3.24
CA VAL A 290 -10.95 20.66 3.60
C VAL A 290 -11.95 21.56 4.32
N SER A 291 -13.25 21.39 4.06
CA SER A 291 -14.33 22.19 4.66
C SER A 291 -14.75 21.77 6.07
N LEU A 292 -14.24 20.62 6.55
CA LEU A 292 -14.48 20.12 7.90
C LEU A 292 -14.06 21.15 8.96
N LYS A 293 -14.83 21.19 10.06
CA LYS A 293 -14.62 22.12 11.18
C LYS A 293 -14.46 21.36 12.48
N GLU A 294 -13.68 21.95 13.40
CA GLU A 294 -13.55 21.46 14.78
C GLU A 294 -13.16 19.95 14.81
N GLU A 295 -13.88 19.17 15.61
CA GLU A 295 -13.67 17.73 15.79
C GLU A 295 -14.22 16.86 14.66
N GLN A 296 -14.82 17.45 13.61
CA GLN A 296 -15.29 16.68 12.47
C GLN A 296 -14.10 15.98 11.78
N GLY A 297 -14.21 14.65 11.65
CA GLY A 297 -13.25 13.82 10.94
C GLY A 297 -13.80 13.34 9.59
N GLY A 298 -13.01 12.55 8.87
CA GLY A 298 -13.40 11.99 7.56
C GLY A 298 -14.72 11.21 7.59
N ARG A 299 -15.09 10.63 8.74
CA ARG A 299 -16.39 9.94 8.91
C ARG A 299 -17.58 10.83 8.55
N PHE A 300 -17.51 12.12 8.88
CA PHE A 300 -18.58 13.08 8.56
C PHE A 300 -18.81 13.21 7.05
N VAL A 301 -17.74 13.17 6.25
CA VAL A 301 -17.83 13.13 4.78
C VAL A 301 -18.31 11.76 4.32
N ALA A 302 -17.73 10.69 4.86
CA ALA A 302 -18.08 9.32 4.48
C ALA A 302 -19.58 9.01 4.63
N ASP A 303 -20.22 9.50 5.69
CA ASP A 303 -21.66 9.30 5.94
C ASP A 303 -22.55 10.03 4.92
N GLN A 304 -22.04 11.08 4.25
CA GLN A 304 -22.77 11.79 3.19
C GLN A 304 -22.65 11.11 1.82
N HIS A 305 -21.72 10.17 1.68
CA HIS A 305 -21.42 9.44 0.43
C HIS A 305 -21.55 7.93 0.64
N SER A 306 -22.65 7.50 1.27
CA SER A 306 -22.87 6.09 1.66
C SER A 306 -22.81 5.11 0.49
N ASP A 307 -23.14 5.54 -0.73
CA ASP A 307 -23.08 4.78 -1.97
C ASP A 307 -21.64 4.58 -2.51
N ARG A 308 -20.70 5.39 -2.02
CA ARG A 308 -19.27 5.30 -2.36
C ARG A 308 -18.47 4.50 -1.34
N LEU A 309 -19.09 4.04 -0.26
CA LEU A 309 -18.45 3.23 0.78
C LEU A 309 -18.10 1.83 0.26
N LEU A 310 -16.84 1.43 0.40
CA LEU A 310 -16.38 0.08 0.11
C LEU A 310 -15.57 -0.49 1.30
N PRO A 311 -16.18 -1.40 2.09
CA PRO A 311 -15.51 -2.01 3.24
C PRO A 311 -14.42 -2.99 2.81
N VAL A 312 -13.31 -3.00 3.54
CA VAL A 312 -12.31 -4.06 3.50
C VAL A 312 -12.38 -4.83 4.83
N PRO A 313 -12.93 -6.05 4.83
CA PRO A 313 -13.08 -6.83 6.05
C PRO A 313 -11.72 -7.11 6.70
N VAL A 314 -11.63 -6.78 7.99
CA VAL A 314 -10.50 -7.13 8.83
C VAL A 314 -10.92 -8.28 9.73
N GLN A 315 -10.09 -9.33 9.78
CA GLN A 315 -10.33 -10.44 10.69
C GLN A 315 -10.32 -9.93 12.14
N PRO A 316 -11.20 -10.45 13.01
CA PRO A 316 -11.19 -10.12 14.43
C PRO A 316 -9.77 -10.25 15.00
N GLY A 317 -9.38 -9.30 15.84
CA GLY A 317 -8.06 -9.30 16.46
C GLY A 317 -7.51 -7.91 16.76
N TRP A 318 -6.18 -7.79 16.70
CA TRP A 318 -5.43 -6.66 17.24
C TRP A 318 -5.28 -5.46 16.30
N GLN A 319 -5.60 -5.61 15.01
CA GLN A 319 -5.29 -4.61 13.97
C GLN A 319 -6.07 -3.29 14.12
N GLY A 320 -7.18 -3.28 14.85
CA GLY A 320 -8.03 -2.10 15.07
C GLY A 320 -7.90 -1.49 16.46
N LEU A 321 -6.93 -1.93 17.27
CA LEU A 321 -6.78 -1.43 18.63
C LEU A 321 -6.12 -0.06 18.64
N ASP A 322 -6.84 0.93 19.15
CA ASP A 322 -6.31 2.23 19.51
C ASP A 322 -5.68 2.15 20.92
N PHE A 323 -4.74 3.04 21.23
CA PHE A 323 -4.30 3.27 22.61
C PHE A 323 -4.45 4.73 23.00
N ASP A 324 -5.24 4.98 24.04
CA ASP A 324 -5.56 6.33 24.48
C ASP A 324 -5.30 6.57 25.96
N CYS A 325 -5.31 5.52 26.79
CA CYS A 325 -4.92 5.57 28.18
C CYS A 325 -3.76 4.59 28.50
N PRO A 326 -3.10 4.75 29.67
CA PRO A 326 -1.98 3.89 30.05
C PRO A 326 -2.31 2.39 30.07
N GLU A 327 -3.54 2.03 30.39
CA GLU A 327 -4.02 0.65 30.38
C GLU A 327 -4.11 0.06 28.96
N ASP A 328 -4.52 0.86 27.98
CA ASP A 328 -4.53 0.45 26.56
C ASP A 328 -3.10 0.24 26.06
N TRP A 329 -2.19 1.13 26.46
CA TRP A 329 -0.79 1.08 26.06
C TRP A 329 -0.13 -0.23 26.49
N GLU A 330 -0.38 -0.70 27.71
CA GLU A 330 0.22 -1.94 28.19
C GLU A 330 -0.22 -3.15 27.35
N LYS A 331 -1.51 -3.22 27.01
CA LYS A 331 -2.05 -4.27 26.12
C LYS A 331 -1.42 -4.20 24.73
N VAL A 332 -1.38 -3.01 24.13
CA VAL A 332 -0.78 -2.80 22.80
C VAL A 332 0.69 -3.16 22.78
N ARG A 333 1.45 -2.78 23.82
CA ARG A 333 2.88 -3.11 23.97
C ARG A 333 3.12 -4.61 24.08
N GLN A 334 2.29 -5.32 24.84
CA GLN A 334 2.39 -6.78 24.97
C GLN A 334 2.13 -7.48 23.63
N LEU A 335 1.05 -7.09 22.93
CA LEU A 335 0.72 -7.63 21.61
C LEU A 335 1.81 -7.35 20.57
N TRP A 336 2.39 -6.14 20.59
CA TRP A 336 3.51 -5.79 19.72
C TRP A 336 4.72 -6.71 19.93
N ASN A 337 5.11 -6.91 21.19
CA ASN A 337 6.26 -7.76 21.51
C ASN A 337 6.02 -9.23 21.11
N TYR A 338 4.81 -9.74 21.35
CA TYR A 338 4.42 -11.09 20.95
C TYR A 338 4.53 -11.29 19.43
N ARG A 339 4.03 -10.33 18.64
CA ARG A 339 4.10 -10.36 17.17
C ARG A 339 5.54 -10.41 16.65
N LYS A 340 6.48 -9.73 17.31
CA LYS A 340 7.91 -9.76 16.94
C LYS A 340 8.56 -11.11 17.20
N GLN A 341 8.10 -11.87 18.20
CA GLN A 341 8.69 -13.15 18.60
C GLN A 341 8.21 -14.32 17.72
N ASP A 342 6.99 -14.27 17.20
CA ASP A 342 6.36 -15.41 16.50
C ASP A 342 6.46 -15.36 14.95
N ASN A 343 7.18 -14.39 14.36
CA ASN A 343 7.19 -14.18 12.90
C ASN A 343 5.78 -14.12 12.27
N GLY A 344 4.75 -13.75 13.05
CA GLY A 344 3.36 -13.61 12.60
C GLY A 344 2.63 -14.93 12.27
N LYS A 345 3.02 -16.08 12.82
CA LYS A 345 2.44 -17.39 12.43
C LYS A 345 1.18 -17.82 13.19
N HIS A 346 0.91 -17.29 14.39
CA HIS A 346 -0.26 -17.68 15.19
C HIS A 346 -0.99 -16.48 15.78
N LEU A 347 -1.92 -15.89 15.01
CA LEU A 347 -2.79 -14.82 15.53
C LEU A 347 -4.29 -15.03 15.27
N ASP A 348 -4.70 -16.16 14.70
CA ASP A 348 -6.12 -16.48 14.43
C ASP A 348 -6.77 -17.36 15.52
N LYS A 349 -6.12 -17.49 16.68
CA LYS A 349 -6.63 -18.28 17.80
C LYS A 349 -6.42 -17.52 19.10
N GLU A 350 -7.35 -16.61 19.39
CA GLU A 350 -8.17 -16.61 20.61
C GLU A 350 -9.09 -15.38 20.67
#